data_AF-A0A7D9LD53-F1
#
_entry.id   AF-A0A7D9LD53-F1
#
_cell.length_a   1.000
_cell.length_b   1.000
_cell.length_c   1.000
_cell.angle_alpha   90.00
_cell.angle_beta   90.00
_cell.angle_gamma   90.00
#
_symmetry.space_group_name_H-M   'P 1'
#
loop_
_entity.id
_entity.type
_entity.pdbx_description
1 polymer ?
#
loop_
_entity_poly.entity_id
_entity_poly.type
_entity_poly.pdbx_seq_one_letter_code
_entity_poly.pdbx_strand_id
1 'polypeptide(L)'
;MAQEQPAAQTANQPSVSIHPVPEFNHDSEVGESLGTRWNIWMQDFEMFILASGITDAKRKRALLLYQAAQRVREIFRQIPDTGNDNEYDVATTKLKEYFEPQQNRRYAVYRFRQAHQEAHETTTNSIRDYGP
;
A
#
# COMPACT_ATOMS: atom_id res chain seq x y z
N MET A 1 -32.62 38.90 41.82
CA MET A 1 -31.48 37.96 41.78
C MET A 1 -31.57 37.19 40.47
N ALA A 2 -30.86 37.62 39.43
CA ALA A 2 -30.77 36.91 38.16
C ALA A 2 -29.36 36.34 38.07
N GLN A 3 -29.25 35.02 37.94
CA GLN A 3 -27.98 34.31 37.84
C GLN A 3 -27.50 34.38 36.38
N GLU A 4 -26.39 35.07 36.14
CA GLU A 4 -25.62 34.97 34.90
C GLU A 4 -25.04 33.55 34.76
N GLN A 5 -25.46 32.83 33.72
CA GLN A 5 -24.77 31.63 33.26
C GLN A 5 -23.53 32.05 32.47
N PRO A 6 -22.33 31.50 32.73
CA PRO A 6 -21.16 31.83 31.94
C PRO A 6 -21.28 31.18 30.56
N ALA A 7 -21.19 32.02 29.52
CA ALA A 7 -21.10 31.59 28.14
C ALA A 7 -19.89 30.66 27.97
N ALA A 8 -20.15 29.41 27.56
CA ALA A 8 -19.12 28.48 27.18
C ALA A 8 -18.31 29.10 26.03
N GLN A 9 -17.03 29.35 26.29
CA GLN A 9 -16.06 29.78 25.29
C GLN A 9 -15.88 28.63 24.30
N THR A 10 -16.55 28.71 23.16
CA THR A 10 -16.29 27.81 22.03
C THR A 10 -14.86 28.08 21.58
N ALA A 11 -13.95 27.18 21.97
CA ALA A 11 -12.55 27.23 21.56
C ALA A 11 -12.49 27.20 20.02
N ASN A 12 -12.22 28.36 19.45
CA ASN A 12 -12.11 28.58 18.01
C ASN A 12 -10.78 27.95 17.56
N GLN A 13 -10.78 26.63 17.30
CA GLN A 13 -9.63 25.99 16.69
C GLN A 13 -9.49 26.50 15.25
N PRO A 14 -8.29 26.93 14.81
CA PRO A 14 -8.09 27.35 13.44
C PRO A 14 -8.40 26.16 12.53
N SER A 15 -9.41 26.32 11.68
CA SER A 15 -9.74 25.34 10.64
C SER A 15 -8.62 25.33 9.61
N VAL A 16 -7.64 24.45 9.79
CA VAL A 16 -6.62 24.17 8.78
C VAL A 16 -7.29 23.36 7.68
N SER A 17 -7.48 23.97 6.50
CA SER A 17 -7.93 23.26 5.31
C SER A 17 -6.81 22.32 4.85
N ILE A 18 -6.88 21.06 5.27
CA ILE A 18 -5.91 20.04 4.87
C ILE A 18 -6.36 19.49 3.51
N HIS A 19 -5.51 19.65 2.50
CA HIS A 19 -5.74 19.05 1.19
C HIS A 19 -5.55 17.52 1.29
N PRO A 20 -6.44 16.71 0.71
CA PRO A 20 -6.30 15.26 0.72
C PRO A 20 -5.03 14.83 -0.03
N VAL A 21 -4.38 13.78 0.46
CA VAL A 21 -3.19 13.18 -0.19
C VAL A 21 -3.54 12.81 -1.64
N PRO A 22 -2.72 13.12 -2.64
CA PRO A 22 -3.01 12.71 -4.02
C PRO A 22 -3.21 11.20 -4.14
N GLU A 23 -4.01 10.77 -5.12
CA GLU A 23 -4.26 9.35 -5.37
C GLU A 23 -2.95 8.59 -5.62
N PHE A 24 -2.86 7.36 -5.10
CA PHE A 24 -1.71 6.50 -5.36
C PHE A 24 -1.65 6.10 -6.83
N ASN A 25 -0.72 6.67 -7.58
CA ASN A 25 -0.47 6.28 -8.97
C ASN A 25 0.31 4.96 -8.99
N HIS A 26 -0.28 3.89 -9.54
CA HIS A 26 0.33 2.56 -9.65
C HIS A 26 1.27 2.43 -10.85
N ASP A 27 1.03 3.16 -11.94
CA ASP A 27 1.61 2.90 -13.26
C ASP A 27 2.81 3.82 -13.62
N SER A 28 3.32 4.63 -12.68
CA SER A 28 4.48 5.48 -12.97
C SER A 28 5.72 4.64 -13.32
N GLU A 29 6.28 4.87 -14.51
CA GLU A 29 7.47 4.15 -15.03
C GLU A 29 8.81 4.73 -14.53
N VAL A 30 8.79 5.84 -13.80
CA VAL A 30 10.02 6.60 -13.46
C VAL A 30 10.59 6.22 -12.08
N GLY A 31 11.80 5.67 -12.10
CA GLY A 31 12.84 5.79 -11.05
C GLY A 31 12.73 4.87 -9.82
N GLU A 32 11.56 4.75 -9.20
CA GLU A 32 11.41 4.08 -7.91
C GLU A 32 10.58 2.81 -7.97
N SER A 33 10.95 1.84 -7.15
CA SER A 33 10.18 0.60 -7.03
C SER A 33 8.78 0.85 -6.45
N LEU A 34 7.84 -0.01 -6.82
CA LEU A 34 6.46 0.13 -6.39
C LEU A 34 6.30 0.11 -4.86
N GLY A 35 7.09 -0.72 -4.16
CA GLY A 35 7.10 -0.77 -2.70
C GLY A 35 7.61 0.51 -2.05
N THR A 36 8.65 1.15 -2.61
CA THR A 36 9.15 2.44 -2.12
C THR A 36 8.08 3.52 -2.24
N ARG A 37 7.43 3.63 -3.40
CA ARG A 37 6.34 4.59 -3.63
C ARG A 37 5.16 4.36 -2.70
N TRP A 38 4.77 3.11 -2.48
CA TRP A 38 3.69 2.77 -1.54
C TRP A 38 4.04 3.22 -0.12
N ASN A 39 5.27 3.01 0.33
CA ASN A 39 5.72 3.42 1.66
C ASN A 39 5.70 4.95 1.85
N ILE A 40 6.15 5.71 0.84
CA ILE A 40 6.09 7.18 0.87
C ILE A 40 4.62 7.64 0.95
N TRP A 41 3.77 7.13 0.07
CA TRP A 41 2.36 7.48 0.04
C TRP A 41 1.64 7.14 1.36
N MET A 42 1.96 5.99 1.96
CA MET A 42 1.43 5.62 3.28
C MET A 42 1.87 6.58 4.39
N GLN A 43 3.12 7.08 4.36
CA GLN A 43 3.57 8.09 5.34
C GLN A 43 2.78 9.39 5.19
N ASP A 44 2.58 9.85 3.96
CA ASP A 44 1.77 11.06 3.69
C ASP A 44 0.31 10.86 4.13
N PHE A 45 -0.25 9.66 3.90
CA PHE A 45 -1.60 9.30 4.33
C PHE A 45 -1.75 9.30 5.85
N GLU A 46 -0.80 8.71 6.59
CA GLU A 46 -0.82 8.73 8.06
C GLU A 46 -0.70 10.16 8.61
N MET A 47 0.15 10.99 7.99
CA MET A 47 0.27 12.40 8.34
C MET A 47 -1.04 13.16 8.10
N PHE A 48 -1.73 12.88 6.98
CA PHE A 48 -3.05 13.44 6.68
C PHE A 48 -4.12 13.02 7.71
N ILE A 49 -4.16 11.74 8.09
CA ILE A 49 -5.09 11.24 9.11
C ILE A 49 -4.84 11.90 10.47
N LEU A 50 -3.57 12.02 10.87
CA LEU A 50 -3.15 12.67 12.09
C LEU A 50 -3.53 14.15 12.10
N ALA A 51 -3.23 14.88 11.02
CA ALA A 51 -3.56 16.30 10.89
C ALA A 51 -5.08 16.53 10.86
N SER A 52 -5.85 15.61 10.28
CA SER A 52 -7.32 15.69 10.20
C SER A 52 -8.03 15.34 11.50
N GLY A 53 -7.30 14.89 12.54
CA GLY A 53 -7.88 14.50 13.83
C GLY A 53 -8.74 13.23 13.77
N ILE A 54 -8.55 12.38 12.75
CA ILE A 54 -9.36 11.18 12.56
C ILE A 54 -8.80 10.05 13.43
N THR A 55 -9.59 9.61 14.39
CA THR A 55 -9.19 8.57 15.36
C THR A 55 -9.91 7.24 15.13
N ASP A 56 -11.13 7.27 14.59
CA ASP A 56 -11.95 6.08 14.35
C ASP A 56 -11.33 5.15 13.30
N ALA A 57 -11.11 3.89 13.68
CA ALA A 57 -10.44 2.90 12.84
C ALA A 57 -11.24 2.58 11.56
N LYS A 58 -12.58 2.56 11.66
CA LYS A 58 -13.46 2.34 10.51
C LYS A 58 -13.30 3.44 9.47
N ARG A 59 -13.28 4.69 9.92
CA ARG A 59 -13.07 5.88 9.10
C ARG A 59 -11.67 5.91 8.49
N LYS A 60 -10.63 5.54 9.26
CA LYS A 60 -9.27 5.41 8.73
C LYS A 60 -9.20 4.39 7.60
N ARG A 61 -9.76 3.20 7.79
CA ARG A 61 -9.79 2.13 6.77
C ARG A 61 -10.57 2.55 5.52
N ALA A 62 -11.73 3.17 5.70
CA ALA A 62 -12.52 3.68 4.58
C ALA A 62 -11.74 4.74 3.77
N LEU A 63 -11.07 5.68 4.45
CA LEU A 63 -10.27 6.71 3.79
C LEU A 63 -9.03 6.14 3.09
N LEU A 64 -8.37 5.16 3.70
CA LEU A 64 -7.24 4.46 3.08
C LEU A 64 -7.65 3.88 1.72
N LEU A 65 -8.74 3.13 1.68
CA LEU A 65 -9.23 2.49 0.45
C LEU A 65 -9.81 3.48 -0.55
N TYR A 66 -10.38 4.58 -0.08
CA TYR A 66 -10.87 5.66 -0.95
C TYR A 66 -9.71 6.38 -1.64
N GLN A 67 -8.72 6.80 -0.87
CA GLN A 67 -7.60 7.63 -1.33
C GLN A 67 -6.53 6.83 -2.09
N ALA A 68 -6.35 5.55 -1.79
CA ALA A 68 -5.40 4.67 -2.49
C ALA A 68 -5.77 4.36 -3.95
N ALA A 69 -6.87 4.94 -4.46
CA ALA A 69 -7.40 4.75 -5.81
C ALA A 69 -7.99 3.37 -6.12
N GLN A 70 -8.67 3.28 -7.26
CA GLN A 70 -9.41 2.08 -7.69
C GLN A 70 -8.51 0.84 -7.78
N ARG A 71 -7.29 1.00 -8.28
CA ARG A 71 -6.38 -0.12 -8.52
C ARG A 71 -5.95 -0.81 -7.23
N VAL A 72 -5.74 -0.05 -6.15
CA VAL A 72 -5.42 -0.62 -4.83
C VAL A 72 -6.64 -1.32 -4.24
N ARG A 73 -7.86 -0.81 -4.45
CA ARG A 73 -9.09 -1.50 -4.03
C ARG A 73 -9.28 -2.85 -4.73
N GLU A 74 -8.94 -2.93 -6.01
CA GLU A 74 -8.99 -4.21 -6.77
C GLU A 74 -8.00 -5.22 -6.22
N ILE A 75 -6.77 -4.79 -5.95
CA ILE A 75 -5.74 -5.62 -5.31
C ILE A 75 -6.23 -6.08 -3.93
N PHE A 76 -6.73 -5.16 -3.12
CA PHE A 76 -7.16 -5.43 -1.75
C PHE A 76 -8.29 -6.48 -1.70
N ARG A 77 -9.23 -6.46 -2.67
CA ARG A 77 -10.29 -7.47 -2.79
C ARG A 77 -9.78 -8.89 -3.07
N GLN A 78 -8.57 -9.02 -3.62
CA GLN A 78 -7.97 -10.32 -3.93
C GLN A 78 -7.15 -10.88 -2.75
N ILE A 79 -6.87 -10.06 -1.73
CA ILE A 79 -6.12 -10.49 -0.56
C ILE A 79 -7.09 -11.18 0.42
N PRO A 80 -6.82 -12.43 0.85
CA PRO A 80 -7.62 -13.09 1.87
C PRO A 80 -7.34 -12.50 3.27
N ASP A 81 -8.28 -12.68 4.20
CA ASP A 81 -8.11 -12.35 5.62
C ASP A 81 -7.69 -10.90 5.88
N THR A 82 -8.35 -9.95 5.20
CA THR A 82 -8.09 -8.51 5.32
C THR A 82 -8.72 -7.87 6.55
N GLY A 83 -9.25 -8.68 7.48
CA GLY A 83 -9.95 -8.20 8.68
C GLY A 83 -11.28 -7.49 8.36
N ASN A 84 -11.97 -7.11 9.42
CA ASN A 84 -13.24 -6.39 9.38
C ASN A 84 -13.05 -4.89 9.14
N ASP A 85 -14.16 -4.17 8.95
CA ASP A 85 -14.16 -2.74 8.70
C ASP A 85 -13.50 -1.90 9.81
N ASN A 86 -13.48 -2.39 11.05
CA ASN A 86 -12.87 -1.70 12.18
C ASN A 86 -11.38 -2.03 12.37
N GLU A 87 -10.83 -2.92 11.55
CA GLU A 87 -9.46 -3.42 11.67
C GLU A 87 -8.56 -2.70 10.65
N TYR A 88 -8.26 -1.43 10.95
CA TYR A 88 -7.37 -0.61 10.14
C TYR A 88 -5.97 -1.22 10.01
N ASP A 89 -5.39 -1.65 11.13
CA ASP A 89 -4.02 -2.18 11.18
C ASP A 89 -3.88 -3.47 10.36
N VAL A 90 -4.92 -4.32 10.35
CA VAL A 90 -4.91 -5.53 9.50
C VAL A 90 -4.91 -5.14 8.02
N ALA A 91 -5.67 -4.10 7.64
CA ALA A 91 -5.69 -3.60 6.26
C ALA A 91 -4.31 -3.10 5.81
N THR A 92 -3.67 -2.28 6.65
CA THR A 92 -2.36 -1.68 6.34
C THR A 92 -1.27 -2.74 6.31
N THR A 93 -1.26 -3.70 7.24
CA THR A 93 -0.35 -4.84 7.22
C THR A 93 -0.49 -5.65 5.94
N LYS A 94 -1.72 -5.98 5.51
CA LYS A 94 -1.94 -6.77 4.30
C LYS A 94 -1.51 -6.05 3.02
N LEU A 95 -1.78 -4.75 2.93
CA LEU A 95 -1.29 -3.94 1.81
C LEU A 95 0.24 -3.85 1.81
N LYS A 96 0.85 -3.69 3.00
CA LYS A 96 2.31 -3.71 3.13
C LYS A 96 2.91 -5.03 2.67
N GLU A 97 2.38 -6.17 3.14
CA GLU A 97 2.80 -7.52 2.73
C GLU A 97 2.72 -7.71 1.20
N TYR A 98 1.73 -7.09 0.55
CA TYR A 98 1.59 -7.13 -0.90
C TYR A 98 2.65 -6.25 -1.61
N PHE A 99 2.85 -5.00 -1.18
CA PHE A 99 3.69 -4.03 -1.88
C PHE A 99 5.19 -4.14 -1.56
N GLU A 100 5.57 -4.59 -0.36
CA GLU A 100 6.96 -4.69 0.09
C GLU A 100 7.82 -5.63 -0.80
N PRO A 101 7.36 -6.83 -1.20
CA PRO A 101 8.10 -7.68 -2.15
C PRO A 101 8.26 -7.05 -3.53
N GLN A 102 7.33 -6.16 -3.92
CA GLN A 102 7.35 -5.48 -5.21
C GLN A 102 8.35 -4.31 -5.24
N GLN A 103 8.96 -3.98 -4.11
CA GLN A 103 10.14 -3.12 -4.04
C GLN A 103 11.31 -3.70 -4.88
N ASN A 104 11.38 -5.03 -4.98
CA ASN A 104 12.42 -5.75 -5.69
C ASN A 104 11.86 -6.58 -6.85
N ARG A 105 10.74 -6.16 -7.49
CA ARG A 105 10.04 -6.97 -8.51
C ARG A 105 10.96 -7.43 -9.66
N ARG A 106 11.98 -6.64 -10.04
CA ARG A 106 13.02 -7.07 -11.00
C ARG A 106 13.80 -8.30 -10.50
N TYR A 107 14.16 -8.33 -9.21
CA TYR A 107 14.81 -9.46 -8.56
C TYR A 107 13.89 -10.67 -8.38
N ALA A 108 12.60 -10.46 -8.08
CA ALA A 108 11.62 -11.55 -7.99
C ALA A 108 11.36 -12.22 -9.35
N VAL A 109 11.24 -11.43 -10.43
CA VAL A 109 11.13 -11.94 -11.80
C VAL A 109 12.43 -12.64 -12.24
N TYR A 110 13.60 -12.09 -11.88
CA TYR A 110 14.89 -12.74 -12.12
C TYR A 110 14.97 -14.09 -11.41
N ARG A 111 14.64 -14.17 -10.12
CA ARG A 111 14.59 -15.43 -9.35
C ARG A 111 13.59 -16.44 -9.92
N PHE A 112 12.42 -15.99 -10.35
CA PHE A 112 11.42 -16.87 -10.99
C PHE A 112 11.93 -17.44 -12.32
N ARG A 113 12.58 -16.61 -13.16
CA ARG A 113 13.20 -17.06 -14.41
C ARG A 113 14.37 -18.02 -14.17
N GLN A 114 15.21 -17.76 -13.16
CA GLN A 114 16.32 -18.64 -12.78
C GLN A 114 15.84 -19.96 -12.18
N ALA A 115 14.80 -19.95 -11.34
CA ALA A 115 14.21 -21.17 -10.77
C ALA A 115 13.56 -22.08 -11.84
N HIS A 116 13.16 -21.52 -12.98
CA HIS A 116 12.65 -22.28 -14.12
C HIS A 116 13.77 -22.74 -15.10
N GLN A 117 14.99 -22.19 -14.96
CA GLN A 117 16.17 -22.60 -15.76
C GLN A 117 16.96 -23.75 -15.09
N GLU A 118 16.91 -23.90 -13.76
CA GLU A 118 17.56 -24.99 -13.01
C GLU A 118 16.70 -26.27 -12.94
N ALA A 119 16.27 -26.80 -14.09
CA ALA A 119 15.61 -28.11 -14.13
C ALA A 119 16.20 -29.11 -15.13
N HIS A 120 16.96 -28.71 -16.15
CA HIS A 120 17.55 -29.69 -17.10
C HIS A 120 18.53 -29.14 -18.15
N GLU A 121 19.21 -28.00 -18.00
CA GLU A 121 20.29 -27.65 -18.94
C GLU A 121 21.64 -28.26 -18.53
N THR A 122 21.70 -29.60 -18.53
CA THR A 122 22.86 -30.27 -19.11
C THR A 122 22.41 -30.77 -20.48
N THR A 123 22.41 -29.89 -21.47
CA THR A 123 22.43 -30.34 -22.87
C THR A 123 23.78 -31.01 -23.07
N THR A 124 23.85 -32.29 -22.73
CA THR A 124 24.89 -33.21 -23.16
C THR A 124 24.86 -33.22 -24.68
N ASN A 125 25.58 -32.29 -25.30
CA ASN A 125 25.91 -32.34 -26.72
C ASN A 125 26.99 -33.43 -26.88
N SER A 126 26.58 -34.69 -26.75
CA SER A 126 27.40 -35.87 -27.03
C SER A 126 26.58 -36.83 -27.88
N ILE A 127 26.18 -36.40 -29.08
CA ILE A 127 25.83 -37.34 -30.16
C ILE A 127 26.25 -36.71 -31.48
N ARG A 128 27.53 -36.90 -31.83
CA ARG A 128 27.96 -37.08 -33.22
C ARG A 128 29.34 -37.75 -33.22
N ASP A 129 29.33 -39.02 -32.84
CA ASP A 129 30.28 -39.97 -33.41
C ASP A 129 29.62 -41.36 -33.50
N TYR A 130 30.04 -42.13 -34.51
CA TYR A 130 29.46 -43.35 -35.12
C TYR A 130 28.31 -43.06 -36.11
N GLY A 131 28.41 -43.30 -37.43
CA GLY A 131 29.26 -44.16 -38.28
C GLY A 131 28.33 -44.73 -39.39
N PRO A 132 28.79 -45.46 -40.43
CA PRO A 132 30.11 -46.05 -40.68
C PRO A 132 31.00 -45.29 -41.67
#